data_AF-A0A9D3VIE3-F1
#
_entry.id   AF-A0A9D3VIE3-F1
#
_cell.length_a   1.000
_cell.length_b   1.000
_cell.length_c   1.000
_cell.angle_alpha   90.00
_cell.angle_beta   90.00
_cell.angle_gamma   90.00
#
_symmetry.space_group_name_H-M   'P 1'
#
loop_
_entity.id
_entity.type
_entity.pdbx_description
1 polymer ?
#
loop_
_entity_poly.entity_id
_entity_poly.type
_entity_poly.pdbx_seq_one_letter_code
_entity_poly.pdbx_strand_id
1 'polypeptide(L)'
;MVGEAKLIENRVEKPVSTDLCRFIRSIISDEQQEETGPFYVLDLGATRSLVETWFHNLPMVQPFYAVKSNPNSAFLKEMAALGTGFDCASLPEIETILSLGVSPDRIVFANTCKPESHIYSTWLPKMHILDIGGGFTSGPMFTEAASAVKVALQKYFPGELADSSVKIIAEPGYFFANSPFTLATSIIGKRERITVREIMELNGRVVTS
;
A
#
# COMPACT_ATOMS: atom_id res chain seq x y z
N MET A 1 39.83 3.04 5.63
CA MET A 1 39.09 1.84 6.08
C MET A 1 37.66 2.01 5.61
N VAL A 2 37.28 1.31 4.56
CA VAL A 2 35.87 1.21 4.14
C VAL A 2 35.20 0.32 5.19
N GLY A 3 34.28 0.88 5.97
CA GLY A 3 33.56 0.12 6.99
C GLY A 3 32.60 -0.87 6.34
N GLU A 4 32.58 -2.11 6.82
CA GLU A 4 31.59 -3.11 6.39
C GLU A 4 30.16 -2.58 6.61
N ALA A 5 29.36 -2.58 5.54
CA ALA A 5 27.93 -2.31 5.63
C ALA A 5 27.23 -3.41 6.44
N LYS A 6 26.83 -3.09 7.68
CA LYS A 6 26.01 -3.97 8.52
C LYS A 6 24.55 -3.56 8.43
N LEU A 7 23.70 -4.48 7.96
CA LEU A 7 22.25 -4.37 8.12
C LEU A 7 21.91 -4.40 9.60
N ILE A 8 21.27 -3.34 10.10
CA ILE A 8 20.73 -3.28 11.46
C ILE A 8 19.21 -3.33 11.34
N GLU A 9 18.62 -4.49 11.66
CA GLU A 9 17.16 -4.66 11.76
C GLU A 9 16.65 -4.05 13.08
N ASN A 10 16.36 -2.76 13.08
CA ASN A 10 15.75 -2.10 14.23
C ASN A 10 14.21 -2.06 14.08
N ARG A 11 13.53 -2.79 14.99
CA ARG A 11 12.06 -2.96 15.10
C ARG A 11 11.39 -3.59 13.87
N VAL A 12 11.17 -4.90 13.98
CA VAL A 12 10.51 -5.71 12.96
C VAL A 12 9.02 -5.80 13.26
N GLU A 13 8.18 -5.07 12.52
CA GLU A 13 6.90 -5.62 12.07
C GLU A 13 7.19 -6.47 10.83
N LYS A 14 7.11 -7.80 10.99
CA LYS A 14 7.43 -8.90 10.04
C LYS A 14 8.89 -9.01 9.55
N PRO A 15 9.55 -10.18 9.74
CA PRO A 15 10.91 -10.40 9.27
C PRO A 15 11.00 -10.21 7.76
N VAL A 16 12.00 -9.45 7.30
CA VAL A 16 12.32 -9.29 5.89
C VAL A 16 12.80 -10.64 5.35
N SER A 17 12.30 -11.06 4.18
CA SER A 17 12.71 -12.32 3.55
C SER A 17 14.24 -12.35 3.38
N THR A 18 14.85 -13.52 3.65
CA THR A 18 16.30 -13.73 3.48
C THR A 18 16.77 -13.39 2.07
N ASP A 19 15.93 -13.66 1.07
CA ASP A 19 16.24 -13.37 -0.33
C ASP A 19 16.23 -11.87 -0.64
N LEU A 20 15.26 -11.13 -0.08
CA LEU A 20 15.20 -9.68 -0.19
C LEU A 20 16.40 -9.02 0.49
N CYS A 21 16.79 -9.49 1.67
CA CYS A 21 18.02 -9.04 2.34
C CYS A 21 19.27 -9.32 1.49
N ARG A 22 19.34 -10.47 0.81
CA ARG A 22 20.46 -10.80 -0.08
C ARG A 22 20.49 -9.87 -1.30
N PHE A 23 19.32 -9.59 -1.89
CA PHE A 23 19.19 -8.68 -3.02
C PHE A 23 19.58 -7.24 -2.66
N ILE A 24 19.10 -6.73 -1.52
CA ILE A 24 19.49 -5.40 -1.01
C ILE A 24 21.01 -5.33 -0.80
N ARG A 25 21.62 -6.36 -0.20
CA ARG A 25 23.09 -6.42 -0.03
C ARG A 25 23.83 -6.40 -1.36
N SER A 26 23.33 -7.10 -2.39
CA SER A 26 23.98 -7.09 -3.70
C SER A 26 23.95 -5.71 -4.36
N ILE A 27 22.88 -4.92 -4.15
CA ILE A 27 22.82 -3.53 -4.64
C ILE A 27 23.84 -2.68 -3.88
N ILE A 28 23.85 -2.76 -2.55
CA ILE A 28 24.76 -1.95 -1.70
C ILE A 28 26.23 -2.24 -1.98
N SER A 29 26.56 -3.48 -2.37
CA SER A 29 27.94 -3.91 -2.62
C SER A 29 28.39 -3.64 -4.05
N ASP A 30 27.54 -3.07 -4.91
CA ASP A 30 27.87 -2.72 -6.28
C ASP A 30 28.65 -1.41 -6.32
N GLU A 31 29.98 -1.51 -6.44
CA GLU A 31 30.91 -0.38 -6.50
C GLU A 31 30.75 0.50 -7.76
N GLN A 32 29.95 0.06 -8.75
CA GLN A 32 29.65 0.84 -9.95
C GLN A 32 28.49 1.84 -9.76
N GLN A 33 27.80 1.84 -8.61
CA GLN A 33 26.77 2.84 -8.34
C GLN A 33 27.39 4.21 -8.00
N GLU A 34 27.08 5.22 -8.83
CA GLU A 34 27.51 6.62 -8.61
C GLU A 34 26.79 7.30 -7.42
N GLU A 35 25.64 6.77 -6.98
CA GLU A 35 24.85 7.32 -5.87
C GLU A 35 24.67 6.31 -4.73
N THR A 36 25.30 6.58 -3.58
CA THR A 36 25.17 5.79 -2.34
C THR A 36 23.97 6.21 -1.47
N GLY A 37 22.89 6.70 -2.11
CA GLY A 37 21.71 7.27 -1.45
C GLY A 37 20.69 6.20 -1.00
N PRO A 38 19.65 6.60 -0.23
CA PRO A 38 18.55 5.71 0.09
C PRO A 38 17.80 5.28 -1.18
N PHE A 39 17.35 4.03 -1.23
CA PHE A 39 16.62 3.50 -2.37
C PHE A 39 15.47 2.59 -1.94
N TYR A 40 14.46 2.47 -2.80
CA TYR A 40 13.35 1.53 -2.62
C TYR A 40 13.57 0.26 -3.44
N VAL A 41 13.20 -0.87 -2.85
CA VAL A 41 13.02 -2.14 -3.56
C VAL A 41 11.53 -2.44 -3.64
N LEU A 42 11.02 -2.64 -4.85
CA LEU A 42 9.67 -3.10 -5.12
C LEU A 42 9.67 -4.62 -5.32
N ASP A 43 8.98 -5.34 -4.43
CA ASP A 43 8.75 -6.77 -4.53
C ASP A 43 7.48 -7.07 -5.35
N LEU A 44 7.69 -7.44 -6.61
CA LEU A 44 6.60 -7.82 -7.53
C LEU A 44 5.92 -9.14 -7.09
N GLY A 45 6.66 -10.03 -6.43
CA GLY A 45 6.10 -11.27 -5.88
C GLY A 45 5.11 -10.98 -4.75
N ALA A 46 5.49 -10.10 -3.82
CA ALA A 46 4.61 -9.63 -2.76
C ALA A 46 3.37 -8.91 -3.33
N THR A 47 3.55 -8.09 -4.37
CA THR A 47 2.44 -7.43 -5.07
C THR A 47 1.44 -8.44 -5.62
N ARG A 48 1.91 -9.46 -6.33
CA ARG A 48 1.08 -10.55 -6.86
C ARG A 48 0.34 -11.29 -5.76
N SER A 49 1.02 -11.68 -4.68
CA SER A 49 0.40 -12.40 -3.57
C SER A 49 -0.72 -11.59 -2.90
N LEU A 50 -0.60 -10.26 -2.82
CA LEU A 50 -1.69 -9.41 -2.32
C LEU A 50 -2.91 -9.44 -3.24
N VAL A 51 -2.70 -9.36 -4.56
CA VAL A 51 -3.81 -9.42 -5.54
C VAL A 51 -4.49 -10.78 -5.51
N GLU A 52 -3.72 -11.87 -5.43
CA GLU A 52 -4.27 -13.22 -5.25
C GLU A 52 -5.06 -13.34 -3.95
N THR A 53 -4.52 -12.81 -2.84
CA THR A 53 -5.20 -12.78 -1.54
C THR A 53 -6.52 -12.02 -1.62
N TRP A 54 -6.56 -10.90 -2.34
CA TRP A 54 -7.78 -10.12 -2.56
C TRP A 54 -8.84 -10.96 -3.26
N PHE A 55 -8.55 -11.49 -4.45
CA PHE A 55 -9.53 -12.25 -5.23
C PHE A 55 -9.92 -13.58 -4.56
N HIS A 56 -9.04 -14.19 -3.79
CA HIS A 56 -9.37 -15.36 -2.98
C HIS A 56 -10.44 -15.04 -1.92
N ASN A 57 -10.33 -13.90 -1.24
CA ASN A 57 -11.23 -13.55 -0.13
C ASN A 57 -12.50 -12.82 -0.59
N LEU A 58 -12.41 -12.00 -1.63
CA LEU A 58 -13.47 -11.17 -2.19
C LEU A 58 -13.61 -11.37 -3.72
N PRO A 59 -13.97 -12.58 -4.19
CA PRO A 59 -13.98 -12.90 -5.62
C PRO A 59 -15.00 -12.08 -6.44
N MET A 60 -16.06 -11.59 -5.81
CA MET A 60 -17.07 -10.74 -6.46
C MET A 60 -16.77 -9.24 -6.40
N VAL A 61 -15.70 -8.82 -5.72
CA VAL A 61 -15.36 -7.40 -5.54
C VAL A 61 -14.14 -7.06 -6.38
N GLN A 62 -14.34 -6.30 -7.44
CA GLN A 62 -13.24 -5.83 -8.27
C GLN A 62 -12.45 -4.73 -7.53
N PRO A 63 -11.14 -4.90 -7.28
CA PRO A 63 -10.33 -3.83 -6.69
C PRO A 63 -10.03 -2.76 -7.74
N PHE A 64 -10.28 -1.50 -7.39
CA PHE A 64 -9.79 -0.30 -8.07
C PHE A 64 -8.74 0.35 -7.18
N TYR A 65 -7.46 0.16 -7.49
CA TYR A 65 -6.38 0.67 -6.65
C TYR A 65 -6.40 2.19 -6.56
N ALA A 66 -6.45 2.73 -5.34
CA ALA A 66 -6.44 4.17 -5.10
C ALA A 66 -5.04 4.75 -5.35
N VAL A 67 -4.82 5.33 -6.54
CA VAL A 67 -3.52 5.77 -7.07
C VAL A 67 -2.80 6.74 -6.13
N LYS A 68 -3.56 7.62 -5.47
CA LYS A 68 -3.10 8.56 -4.44
C LYS A 68 -2.29 7.92 -3.30
N SER A 69 -2.45 6.62 -3.07
CA SER A 69 -1.77 5.90 -1.99
C SER A 69 -0.29 5.66 -2.31
N ASN A 70 0.05 5.38 -3.56
CA ASN A 70 1.42 5.25 -4.06
C ASN A 70 1.41 5.26 -5.61
N PRO A 71 1.76 6.40 -6.26
CA PRO A 71 1.68 6.54 -7.72
C PRO A 71 2.91 6.00 -8.47
N ASN A 72 3.71 5.11 -7.86
CA ASN A 72 4.89 4.56 -8.50
C ASN A 72 4.56 3.80 -9.80
N SER A 73 5.12 4.23 -10.93
CA SER A 73 4.75 3.72 -12.26
C SER A 73 5.03 2.23 -12.46
N ALA A 74 6.12 1.68 -11.91
CA ALA A 74 6.44 0.27 -12.00
C ALA A 74 5.40 -0.58 -11.25
N PHE A 75 4.98 -0.11 -10.08
CA PHE A 75 3.91 -0.74 -9.30
C PHE A 75 2.54 -0.65 -9.99
N LEU A 76 2.17 0.52 -10.50
CA LEU A 76 0.92 0.69 -11.26
C LEU A 76 0.88 -0.22 -12.50
N LYS A 77 2.02 -0.39 -13.18
CA LYS A 77 2.15 -1.29 -14.32
C LYS A 77 1.94 -2.76 -13.94
N GLU A 78 2.51 -3.21 -12.81
CA GLU A 78 2.28 -4.57 -12.31
C GLU A 78 0.82 -4.77 -11.91
N MET A 79 0.22 -3.83 -11.17
CA MET A 79 -1.20 -3.87 -10.79
C MET A 79 -2.12 -3.94 -12.03
N ALA A 80 -1.78 -3.18 -13.09
CA ALA A 80 -2.48 -3.22 -14.37
C ALA A 80 -2.37 -4.61 -15.03
N ALA A 81 -1.19 -5.22 -15.03
CA ALA A 81 -0.95 -6.56 -15.57
C ALA A 81 -1.70 -7.64 -14.77
N LEU A 82 -1.86 -7.46 -13.46
CA LEU A 82 -2.58 -8.36 -12.57
C LEU A 82 -4.12 -8.18 -12.61
N GLY A 83 -4.63 -7.25 -13.42
CA GLY A 83 -6.06 -7.11 -13.70
C GLY A 83 -6.84 -6.18 -12.76
N THR A 84 -6.19 -5.33 -11.96
CA THR A 84 -6.90 -4.38 -11.07
C THR A 84 -7.43 -3.16 -11.83
N GLY A 85 -8.50 -2.52 -11.35
CA GLY A 85 -8.86 -1.17 -11.78
C GLY A 85 -8.01 -0.11 -11.06
N PHE A 86 -8.30 1.16 -11.31
CA PHE A 86 -7.65 2.31 -10.66
C PHE A 86 -8.67 3.36 -10.25
N ASP A 87 -8.67 3.74 -8.97
CA ASP A 87 -9.33 4.95 -8.46
C ASP A 87 -8.34 6.12 -8.60
N CYS A 88 -8.71 7.09 -9.43
CA CYS A 88 -7.97 8.33 -9.63
C CYS A 88 -8.76 9.50 -9.02
N ALA A 89 -8.06 10.37 -8.28
CA ALA A 89 -8.61 11.59 -7.70
C ALA A 89 -8.28 12.84 -8.53
N SER A 90 -7.41 12.74 -9.54
CA SER A 90 -6.98 13.88 -10.36
C SER A 90 -6.72 13.51 -11.83
N LEU A 91 -6.77 14.51 -12.73
CA LEU A 91 -6.47 14.31 -14.15
C LEU A 91 -5.04 13.77 -14.41
N PRO A 92 -3.98 14.24 -13.72
CA PRO A 92 -2.62 13.68 -13.90
C PRO A 92 -2.52 12.18 -13.55
N GLU A 93 -3.29 11.72 -12.57
CA GLU A 93 -3.36 10.28 -12.25
C GLU A 93 -4.03 9.49 -13.39
N ILE A 94 -5.13 10.02 -13.94
CA ILE A 94 -5.82 9.40 -15.10
C ILE A 94 -4.86 9.31 -16.29
N GLU A 95 -4.17 10.40 -16.61
CA GLU A 95 -3.18 10.44 -17.71
C GLU A 95 -2.05 9.42 -17.49
N THR A 96 -1.55 9.31 -16.25
CA THR A 96 -0.56 8.30 -15.87
C THR A 96 -1.06 6.90 -16.16
N ILE A 97 -2.28 6.55 -15.73
CA ILE A 97 -2.86 5.22 -15.94
C ILE A 97 -3.12 4.92 -17.42
N LEU A 98 -3.64 5.88 -18.18
CA LEU A 98 -3.84 5.75 -19.62
C LEU A 98 -2.50 5.55 -20.36
N SER A 99 -1.44 6.24 -19.94
CA SER A 99 -0.09 6.10 -20.53
C SER A 99 0.50 4.69 -20.35
N LEU A 100 0.01 3.93 -19.36
CA LEU A 100 0.38 2.53 -19.14
C LEU A 100 -0.41 1.55 -20.02
N GLY A 101 -1.29 2.05 -20.91
CA GLY A 101 -2.12 1.22 -21.80
C GLY A 101 -3.36 0.63 -21.14
N VAL A 102 -3.76 1.14 -19.98
CA VAL A 102 -4.96 0.70 -19.28
C VAL A 102 -6.20 1.28 -19.97
N SER A 103 -7.19 0.42 -20.22
CA SER A 103 -8.45 0.84 -20.84
C SER A 103 -9.28 1.73 -19.90
N PRO A 104 -9.96 2.78 -20.40
CA PRO A 104 -10.76 3.70 -19.57
C PRO A 104 -11.85 3.02 -18.71
N ASP A 105 -12.38 1.86 -19.10
CA ASP A 105 -13.38 1.10 -18.31
C ASP A 105 -12.82 0.53 -16.99
N ARG A 106 -11.48 0.54 -16.83
CA ARG A 106 -10.77 0.18 -15.59
C ARG A 106 -10.35 1.39 -14.77
N ILE A 107 -10.83 2.60 -15.10
CA ILE A 107 -10.57 3.82 -14.34
C ILE A 107 -11.87 4.32 -13.72
N VAL A 108 -11.85 4.55 -12.41
CA VAL A 108 -12.89 5.29 -11.68
C VAL A 108 -12.31 6.66 -11.35
N PHE A 109 -13.05 7.71 -11.68
CA PHE A 109 -12.73 9.07 -11.26
C PHE A 109 -13.65 9.46 -10.09
N ALA A 110 -13.26 9.05 -8.88
CA ALA A 110 -14.02 9.30 -7.66
C ALA A 110 -13.56 10.62 -7.01
N ASN A 111 -14.18 11.73 -7.42
CA ASN A 111 -14.06 13.01 -6.74
C ASN A 111 -15.38 13.36 -6.02
N THR A 112 -15.30 13.58 -4.70
CA THR A 112 -16.43 13.74 -3.77
C THR A 112 -17.21 15.05 -3.94
N CYS A 113 -16.66 16.05 -4.62
CA CYS A 113 -17.30 17.35 -4.80
C CYS A 113 -18.07 17.44 -6.12
N LYS A 114 -19.35 17.02 -6.13
CA LYS A 114 -20.29 17.33 -7.22
C LYS A 114 -21.10 18.58 -6.88
N PRO A 115 -21.34 19.51 -7.82
CA PRO A 115 -22.24 20.65 -7.59
C PRO A 115 -23.67 20.16 -7.30
N GLU A 116 -24.39 20.89 -6.43
CA GLU A 116 -25.75 20.55 -5.95
C GLU A 116 -26.76 20.24 -7.07
N SER A 117 -26.62 20.92 -8.21
CA SER A 117 -27.45 20.72 -9.41
C SER A 117 -27.40 19.30 -10.00
N HIS A 118 -26.43 18.47 -9.62
CA HIS A 118 -26.31 17.07 -10.04
C HIS A 118 -26.88 16.04 -9.04
N ILE A 119 -27.29 16.46 -7.84
CA ILE A 119 -27.74 15.55 -6.77
C ILE A 119 -29.28 15.50 -6.65
N TYR A 120 -29.98 16.59 -7.01
CA TYR A 120 -31.45 16.65 -6.93
C TYR A 120 -32.13 16.19 -8.22
N SER A 121 -32.48 14.90 -8.29
CA SER A 121 -33.47 14.41 -9.26
C SER A 121 -34.08 13.09 -8.78
N THR A 122 -35.40 13.02 -8.71
CA THR A 122 -36.19 11.80 -8.45
C THR A 122 -36.20 10.81 -9.64
N TRP A 123 -35.38 11.05 -10.67
CA TRP A 123 -35.21 10.20 -11.86
C TRP A 123 -33.90 9.42 -11.86
N LEU A 124 -33.24 9.25 -10.71
CA LEU A 124 -31.99 8.47 -10.68
C LEU A 124 -32.26 7.06 -11.23
N PRO A 125 -31.60 6.67 -12.34
CA PRO A 125 -31.79 5.35 -12.93
C PRO A 125 -31.32 4.27 -11.94
N LYS A 126 -31.73 3.02 -12.21
CA LYS A 126 -31.29 1.87 -11.42
C LYS A 126 -29.76 1.90 -11.28
N MET A 127 -29.27 1.84 -10.04
CA MET A 127 -27.84 1.83 -9.77
C MET A 127 -27.25 0.47 -10.17
N HIS A 128 -26.13 0.50 -10.89
CA HIS A 128 -25.45 -0.70 -11.43
C HIS A 128 -24.04 -0.89 -10.88
N ILE A 129 -23.55 0.04 -10.06
CA ILE A 129 -22.24 -0.03 -9.41
C ILE A 129 -22.43 0.21 -7.91
N LEU A 130 -21.87 -0.69 -7.10
CA LEU A 130 -21.75 -0.52 -5.66
C LEU A 130 -20.27 -0.40 -5.32
N ASP A 131 -19.87 0.75 -4.78
CA ASP A 131 -18.52 0.98 -4.26
C ASP A 131 -18.51 0.84 -2.74
N ILE A 132 -17.70 -0.09 -2.22
CA ILE A 132 -17.55 -0.33 -0.78
C ILE A 132 -16.39 0.48 -0.16
N GLY A 133 -15.70 1.31 -0.95
CA GLY A 133 -14.61 2.18 -0.51
C GLY A 133 -13.32 1.44 -0.18
N GLY A 134 -12.46 2.10 0.60
CA GLY A 134 -11.15 1.60 1.02
C GLY A 134 -11.08 1.16 2.49
N GLY A 135 -9.93 1.38 3.13
CA GLY A 135 -9.73 1.08 4.57
C GLY A 135 -9.29 -0.35 4.88
N PHE A 136 -9.14 -1.20 3.86
CA PHE A 136 -8.61 -2.55 4.02
C PHE A 136 -7.14 -2.54 4.43
N THR A 137 -6.77 -3.46 5.33
CA THR A 137 -5.40 -3.72 5.74
C THR A 137 -5.01 -5.13 5.36
N SER A 138 -3.83 -5.31 4.77
CA SER A 138 -3.30 -6.65 4.46
C SER A 138 -2.89 -7.34 5.75
N GLY A 139 -3.26 -8.61 5.95
CA GLY A 139 -2.86 -9.39 7.12
C GLY A 139 -4.02 -10.20 7.73
N PRO A 140 -3.85 -10.70 8.97
CA PRO A 140 -4.81 -11.63 9.58
C PRO A 140 -6.24 -11.08 9.67
N MET A 141 -6.38 -9.77 9.85
CA MET A 141 -7.69 -9.10 9.96
C MET A 141 -8.43 -8.98 8.62
N PHE A 142 -7.73 -9.14 7.48
CA PHE A 142 -8.35 -9.00 6.17
C PHE A 142 -9.45 -10.05 5.96
N THR A 143 -9.20 -11.29 6.36
CA THR A 143 -10.15 -12.39 6.20
C THR A 143 -11.45 -12.12 6.94
N GLU A 144 -11.38 -11.54 8.14
CA GLU A 144 -12.55 -11.17 8.94
C GLU A 144 -13.33 -10.03 8.28
N ALA A 145 -12.63 -8.97 7.87
CA ALA A 145 -13.24 -7.85 7.14
C ALA A 145 -13.92 -8.34 5.84
N ALA A 146 -13.23 -9.18 5.06
CA ALA A 146 -13.76 -9.76 3.83
C ALA A 146 -14.98 -10.66 4.09
N SER A 147 -14.96 -11.44 5.18
CA SER A 147 -16.11 -12.26 5.59
C SER A 147 -17.32 -11.39 5.93
N ALA A 148 -17.13 -10.32 6.70
CA ALA A 148 -18.20 -9.37 7.04
C ALA A 148 -18.80 -8.71 5.80
N VAL A 149 -17.95 -8.29 4.85
CA VAL A 149 -18.40 -7.75 3.55
C VAL A 149 -19.22 -8.79 2.78
N LYS A 150 -18.74 -10.04 2.65
CA LYS A 150 -19.48 -11.10 1.95
C LYS A 150 -20.86 -11.35 2.56
N VAL A 151 -20.95 -11.44 3.89
CA VAL A 151 -22.22 -11.62 4.60
C VAL A 151 -23.16 -10.44 4.33
N ALA A 152 -22.65 -9.20 4.35
CA ALA A 152 -23.45 -8.03 4.06
C ALA A 152 -23.97 -8.01 2.61
N LEU A 153 -23.11 -8.32 1.64
CA LEU A 153 -23.48 -8.38 0.23
C LEU A 153 -24.53 -9.46 -0.03
N GLN A 154 -24.38 -10.65 0.54
CA GLN A 154 -25.37 -11.73 0.44
C GLN A 154 -26.70 -11.37 1.12
N LYS A 155 -26.66 -10.61 2.21
CA LYS A 155 -27.87 -10.20 2.95
C LYS A 155 -28.66 -9.12 2.22
N TYR A 156 -27.98 -8.12 1.66
CA TYR A 156 -28.63 -6.91 1.14
C TYR A 156 -28.73 -6.86 -0.39
N PHE A 157 -27.89 -7.60 -1.10
CA PHE A 157 -27.84 -7.64 -2.58
C PHE A 157 -27.88 -9.08 -3.15
N PRO A 158 -28.70 -10.01 -2.62
CA PRO A 158 -28.67 -11.42 -3.05
C PRO A 158 -29.08 -11.62 -4.51
N GLY A 159 -30.06 -10.86 -5.00
CA GLY A 159 -30.55 -10.96 -6.38
C GLY A 159 -29.54 -10.39 -7.37
N GLU A 160 -28.97 -9.23 -7.04
CA GLU A 160 -28.00 -8.51 -7.83
C GLU A 160 -26.66 -9.25 -7.95
N LEU A 161 -26.28 -10.00 -6.92
CA LEU A 161 -25.16 -10.93 -6.96
C LEU A 161 -25.44 -12.13 -7.88
N ALA A 162 -26.67 -12.66 -7.86
CA ALA A 162 -27.04 -13.84 -8.61
C ALA A 162 -27.16 -13.58 -10.11
N ASP A 163 -27.65 -12.39 -10.50
CA ASP A 163 -27.83 -12.01 -11.90
C ASP A 163 -26.72 -11.06 -12.43
N SER A 164 -25.75 -10.71 -11.59
CA SER A 164 -24.66 -9.77 -11.90
C SER A 164 -25.15 -8.39 -12.36
N SER A 165 -26.35 -7.97 -11.97
CA SER A 165 -26.93 -6.68 -12.36
C SER A 165 -26.29 -5.48 -11.66
N VAL A 166 -25.52 -5.72 -10.58
CA VAL A 166 -24.68 -4.74 -9.90
C VAL A 166 -23.22 -5.20 -9.91
N LYS A 167 -22.33 -4.36 -10.44
CA LYS A 167 -20.88 -4.51 -10.34
C LYS A 167 -20.42 -3.98 -8.99
N ILE A 168 -19.76 -4.83 -8.20
CA ILE A 168 -19.24 -4.43 -6.89
C ILE A 168 -17.75 -4.10 -7.03
N ILE A 169 -17.37 -2.92 -6.57
CA ILE A 169 -16.00 -2.41 -6.61
C ILE A 169 -15.56 -1.99 -5.21
N ALA A 170 -14.25 -1.86 -5.02
CA ALA A 170 -13.64 -1.28 -3.83
C ALA A 170 -12.45 -0.42 -4.20
N GLU A 171 -12.01 0.45 -3.30
CA GLU A 171 -10.89 1.38 -3.47
C GLU A 171 -9.70 1.09 -2.51
N PRO A 172 -9.12 -0.12 -2.51
CA PRO A 172 -8.05 -0.48 -1.59
C PRO A 172 -6.74 0.24 -1.92
N GLY A 173 -6.42 1.28 -1.15
CA GLY A 173 -5.13 1.97 -1.20
C GLY A 173 -4.05 1.28 -0.36
N TYR A 174 -4.17 1.44 0.97
CA TYR A 174 -3.18 0.95 1.93
C TYR A 174 -2.93 -0.56 1.84
N PHE A 175 -3.99 -1.35 1.62
CA PHE A 175 -3.90 -2.81 1.44
C PHE A 175 -2.82 -3.21 0.42
N PHE A 176 -2.77 -2.54 -0.73
CA PHE A 176 -1.83 -2.86 -1.81
C PHE A 176 -0.50 -2.10 -1.69
N ALA A 177 -0.52 -0.87 -1.16
CA ALA A 177 0.67 -0.01 -1.14
C ALA A 177 1.66 -0.33 -0.02
N ASN A 178 1.21 -0.95 1.08
CA ASN A 178 1.96 -0.97 2.34
C ASN A 178 3.17 -1.91 2.34
N SER A 179 3.03 -3.16 1.89
CA SER A 179 4.07 -4.19 2.04
C SER A 179 4.96 -4.47 0.83
N PRO A 180 4.64 -4.08 -0.43
CA PRO A 180 5.53 -4.37 -1.56
C PRO A 180 6.82 -3.57 -1.59
N PHE A 181 6.92 -2.47 -0.84
CA PHE A 181 8.07 -1.57 -0.89
C PHE A 181 8.93 -1.69 0.36
N THR A 182 10.24 -1.87 0.17
CA THR A 182 11.23 -1.84 1.25
C THR A 182 12.19 -0.67 1.02
N LEU A 183 12.33 0.21 2.01
CA LEU A 183 13.31 1.31 2.00
C LEU A 183 14.64 0.82 2.56
N ALA A 184 15.70 0.86 1.76
CA ALA A 184 17.07 0.69 2.20
C ALA A 184 17.70 2.07 2.41
N THR A 185 18.32 2.30 3.57
CA THR A 185 18.99 3.56 3.90
C THR A 185 20.24 3.33 4.74
N SER A 186 21.20 4.25 4.61
CA SER A 186 22.47 4.21 5.30
C SER A 186 22.40 4.96 6.64
N ILE A 187 23.13 4.46 7.63
CA ILE A 187 23.32 5.19 8.89
C ILE A 187 24.32 6.32 8.64
N ILE A 188 23.81 7.55 8.55
CA ILE A 188 24.64 8.75 8.32
C ILE A 188 25.22 9.35 9.61
N GLY A 189 24.77 8.85 10.77
CA GLY A 189 25.24 9.33 12.07
C GLY A 189 24.90 8.37 13.21
N LYS A 190 25.83 8.21 14.13
CA LYS A 190 25.66 7.46 15.38
C LYS A 190 26.05 8.36 16.53
N ARG A 191 25.14 8.61 17.47
CA ARG A 191 25.45 9.31 18.73
C ARG A 191 25.45 8.29 19.86
N GLU A 192 26.62 8.06 20.46
CA GLU A 192 26.71 7.29 21.69
C GLU A 192 26.42 8.24 22.86
N ARG A 193 25.37 7.93 23.63
CA ARG A 193 25.17 8.53 24.94
C ARG A 193 25.90 7.67 25.94
N ILE A 194 27.04 8.15 26.42
CA ILE A 194 27.64 7.62 27.65
C ILE A 194 26.67 8.00 28.76
N THR A 195 25.94 7.02 29.29
CA THR A 195 25.21 7.16 30.55
C THR A 195 26.27 7.31 31.65
N VAL A 196 26.78 8.52 31.86
CA VAL A 196 27.44 8.85 33.11
C VAL A 196 26.33 8.76 34.14
N ARG A 197 26.41 7.80 35.07
CA ARG A 197 25.62 7.82 36.31
C ARG A 197 25.62 9.27 36.80
N GLU A 198 24.44 9.83 37.07
CA GLU A 198 24.30 11.21 37.52
C GLU A 198 25.23 11.47 38.72
N ILE A 199 26.32 12.21 38.49
CA ILE A 199 27.07 12.83 39.58
C ILE A 199 26.35 14.15 39.83
N MET A 200 25.47 14.17 40.82
CA MET A 200 24.98 15.42 41.39
C MET A 200 26.00 15.90 42.43
N GLU A 201 26.69 17.00 42.14
CA GLU A 201 27.37 17.78 43.18
C GLU A 201 26.33 18.62 43.93
N LEU A 202 26.10 18.28 45.21
CA LEU A 202 25.47 19.16 46.18
C LEU A 202 26.49 19.43 47.29
N ASN A 203 26.88 20.69 47.45
CA ASN A 203 27.76 21.17 48.51
C ASN A 203 29.14 20.46 48.59
N GLY A 204 29.78 20.22 47.44
CA GLY A 204 31.19 19.82 47.38
C GLY A 204 31.51 18.41 47.89
N ARG A 205 30.54 17.48 47.88
CA ARG A 205 30.79 16.05 48.11
C ARG A 205 30.26 15.22 46.96
N VAL A 206 31.13 14.40 46.39
CA VAL A 206 30.78 13.40 45.37
C VAL A 206 30.14 12.21 46.08
N VAL A 207 28.89 11.89 45.74
CA VAL A 207 28.23 10.64 46.15
C VAL A 207 28.11 9.74 44.93
N THR A 208 28.66 8.53 45.02
CA THR A 208 28.48 7.48 44.02
C THR A 208 27.33 6.57 44.47
N SER A 209 26.35 6.31 43.59
CA SER A 209 25.56 5.07 43.67
C SER A 209 26.34 3.93 43.04
#